data_AF-A0AAU5K913-F1
#
_entry.id   AF-A0AAU5K913-F1
#
_cell.length_a   1.000
_cell.length_b   1.000
_cell.length_c   1.000
_cell.angle_alpha   90.00
_cell.angle_beta   90.00
_cell.angle_gamma   90.00
#
_symmetry.space_group_name_H-M   'P 1'
#
loop_
_entity.id
_entity.type
_entity.pdbx_description
1 polymer ?
#
loop_
_entity_poly.entity_id
_entity_poly.type
_entity_poly.pdbx_seq_one_letter_code
_entity_poly.pdbx_strand_id
1 'polypeptide(L)'
;MTSHDVTSRVGARSREQVESALARLEYIGDTPFEPSHAREGALDGYRWALGRGRLAPVTASVASGPEGPCPAQLGAEQQAAQVRHLDLRLDAEVREYARGVHDAIAWVSGRSDVQP
;
A
#
# COMPACT_ATOMS: atom_id res chain seq x y z
N MET A 1 -36.25 5.75 0.18
CA MET A 1 -35.14 5.89 -0.80
C MET A 1 -33.85 6.05 0.00
N THR A 2 -33.03 5.00 0.03
CA THR A 2 -31.89 4.81 0.93
C THR A 2 -30.72 5.73 0.56
N SER A 3 -30.42 6.65 1.46
CA SER A 3 -29.35 7.65 1.32
C SER A 3 -28.01 7.02 1.62
N HIS A 4 -27.15 6.90 0.60
CA HIS A 4 -25.69 6.84 0.66
C HIS A 4 -25.04 5.98 1.75
N ASP A 5 -25.01 4.67 1.53
CA ASP A 5 -23.91 3.83 2.02
C ASP A 5 -22.70 4.02 1.08
N VAL A 6 -22.17 5.25 1.03
CA VAL A 6 -20.92 5.52 0.29
C VAL A 6 -19.82 4.95 1.14
N THR A 7 -19.49 3.68 0.91
CA THR A 7 -18.31 3.05 1.49
C THR A 7 -17.11 3.92 1.09
N SER A 8 -16.50 4.64 2.04
CA SER A 8 -15.35 5.51 1.78
C SER A 8 -14.30 4.68 1.04
N ARG A 9 -13.89 5.14 -0.15
CA ARG A 9 -13.00 4.40 -1.03
C ARG A 9 -11.58 4.94 -0.89
N VAL A 10 -10.64 4.03 -0.65
CA VAL A 10 -9.20 4.35 -0.61
C VAL A 10 -8.58 4.27 -2.01
N GLY A 11 -9.29 3.67 -2.97
CA GLY A 11 -8.92 3.58 -4.38
C GLY A 11 -10.03 2.86 -5.14
N ALA A 12 -9.71 1.69 -5.72
CA ALA A 12 -10.72 0.78 -6.24
C ALA A 12 -11.28 -0.20 -5.18
N ARG A 13 -10.69 -0.23 -3.98
CA ARG A 13 -11.19 -1.01 -2.84
C ARG A 13 -11.89 -0.12 -1.82
N SER A 14 -12.85 -0.68 -1.08
CA SER A 14 -13.45 0.02 0.06
C SER A 14 -12.41 0.15 1.18
N ARG A 15 -12.56 1.17 2.03
CA ARG A 15 -11.71 1.34 3.22
C ARG A 15 -11.70 0.09 4.09
N GLU A 16 -12.86 -0.52 4.34
CA GLU A 16 -12.98 -1.75 5.14
C GLU A 16 -12.18 -2.93 4.56
N GLN A 17 -12.18 -3.09 3.22
CA GLN A 17 -11.37 -4.12 2.57
C GLN A 17 -9.88 -3.89 2.82
N VAL A 18 -9.43 -2.64 2.71
CA VAL A 18 -8.02 -2.27 2.95
C VAL A 18 -7.64 -2.43 4.42
N GLU A 19 -8.54 -2.11 5.36
CA GLU A 19 -8.31 -2.31 6.80
C GLU A 19 -8.25 -3.79 7.17
N SER A 20 -9.15 -4.60 6.62
CA SER A 20 -9.14 -6.06 6.81
C SER A 20 -7.87 -6.70 6.23
N ALA A 21 -7.42 -6.19 5.08
CA ALA A 21 -6.17 -6.59 4.44
C ALA A 21 -4.95 -6.29 5.32
N LEU A 22 -4.88 -5.06 5.84
CA LEU A 22 -3.83 -4.63 6.77
C LEU A 22 -3.81 -5.51 8.02
N ALA A 23 -4.95 -5.71 8.68
CA ALA A 23 -5.05 -6.51 9.90
C ALA A 23 -4.59 -7.97 9.68
N ARG A 24 -4.95 -8.58 8.54
CA ARG A 24 -4.49 -9.93 8.18
C ARG A 24 -2.97 -9.98 8.02
N LEU A 25 -2.40 -9.00 7.34
CA LEU A 25 -0.95 -8.94 7.10
C LEU A 25 -0.18 -8.67 8.40
N GLU A 26 -0.74 -7.88 9.32
CA GLU A 26 -0.21 -7.67 10.67
C GLU A 26 -0.18 -8.99 11.46
N TYR A 27 -1.30 -9.72 11.50
CA TYR A 27 -1.41 -11.00 12.21
C TYR A 27 -0.42 -12.09 11.74
N ILE A 28 -0.15 -12.19 10.43
CA ILE A 28 0.76 -13.22 9.89
C ILE A 28 2.20 -13.04 10.40
N GLY A 29 2.64 -11.80 10.68
CA GLY A 29 4.01 -11.52 11.09
C GLY A 29 4.33 -11.77 12.55
N ASP A 30 3.38 -12.25 13.35
CA ASP A 30 3.65 -12.73 14.71
C ASP A 30 4.26 -14.15 14.72
N THR A 31 4.56 -14.72 13.54
CA THR A 31 5.23 -16.02 13.40
C THR A 31 6.77 -15.88 13.40
N PRO A 32 7.53 -16.87 13.91
CA PRO A 32 8.94 -16.70 14.30
C PRO A 32 9.95 -16.66 13.13
N PHE A 33 9.52 -16.34 11.91
CA PHE A 33 10.42 -16.19 10.76
C PHE A 33 10.92 -14.75 10.63
N GLU A 34 12.08 -14.58 9.98
CA GLU A 34 12.69 -13.26 9.75
C GLU A 34 11.70 -12.30 9.07
N PRO A 35 11.68 -11.01 9.47
CA PRO A 35 10.80 -10.02 8.85
C PRO A 35 11.11 -9.88 7.35
N SER A 36 10.10 -10.11 6.51
CA SER A 36 10.21 -9.89 5.07
C SER A 36 10.07 -8.39 4.75
N HIS A 37 11.08 -7.79 4.12
CA HIS A 37 11.02 -6.38 3.68
C HIS A 37 9.85 -6.12 2.72
N ALA A 38 9.47 -7.10 1.89
CA ALA A 38 8.28 -6.98 1.04
C ALA A 38 6.99 -6.90 1.88
N ARG A 39 6.91 -7.62 3.00
CA ARG A 39 5.79 -7.47 3.93
C ARG A 39 5.78 -6.09 4.57
N GLU A 40 6.93 -5.58 5.02
CA GLU A 40 7.06 -4.23 5.58
C GLU A 40 6.59 -3.16 4.59
N GLY A 41 7.03 -3.25 3.34
CA GLY A 41 6.58 -2.36 2.27
C GLY A 41 5.07 -2.43 2.02
N ALA A 42 4.48 -3.63 2.04
CA ALA A 42 3.04 -3.79 1.88
C ALA A 42 2.24 -3.19 3.05
N LEU A 43 2.71 -3.37 4.29
CA LEU A 43 2.12 -2.76 5.49
C LEU A 43 2.13 -1.23 5.39
N ASP A 44 3.27 -0.64 5.03
CA ASP A 44 3.40 0.80 4.91
C ASP A 44 2.58 1.36 3.74
N GLY A 45 2.50 0.61 2.63
CA GLY A 45 1.59 0.92 1.52
C GLY A 45 0.13 0.99 1.96
N TYR A 46 -0.36 0.01 2.73
CA TYR A 46 -1.72 0.03 3.26
C TYR A 46 -1.94 1.15 4.27
N ARG A 47 -1.00 1.38 5.20
CA ARG A 47 -1.10 2.46 6.18
C ARG A 47 -1.16 3.82 5.50
N TRP A 48 -0.31 4.06 4.51
CA TRP A 48 -0.33 5.30 3.74
C TRP A 48 -1.64 5.46 2.97
N ALA A 49 -2.10 4.42 2.27
CA ALA A 49 -3.37 4.44 1.56
C ALA A 49 -4.55 4.77 2.50
N LEU A 50 -4.55 4.22 3.72
CA LEU A 50 -5.56 4.51 4.75
C LEU A 50 -5.43 5.89 5.41
N GLY A 51 -4.44 6.71 5.02
CA GLY A 51 -4.14 8.00 5.64
C GLY A 51 -3.48 7.89 7.02
N ARG A 52 -3.04 6.69 7.42
CA ARG A 52 -2.32 6.44 8.69
C ARG A 52 -0.84 6.81 8.60
N GLY A 53 -0.29 6.92 7.38
CA GLY A 53 1.02 7.48 7.10
C GLY A 53 0.91 8.83 6.39
N ARG A 54 1.66 9.84 6.83
CA ARG A 54 1.65 11.17 6.20
C ARG A 54 2.47 11.23 4.91
N LEU A 55 3.56 10.46 4.86
CA LEU A 55 4.49 10.42 3.74
C LEU A 55 4.32 9.10 2.97
N ALA A 56 4.44 9.19 1.65
CA ALA A 56 4.44 8.03 0.78
C ALA A 56 5.71 7.19 1.00
N PRO A 57 5.62 5.85 1.12
CA PRO A 57 6.76 4.98 1.48
C PRO A 57 8.01 5.11 0.60
N VAL A 58 7.83 5.36 -0.69
CA VAL A 58 8.85 5.35 -1.73
C VAL A 58 9.18 6.75 -2.22
N THR A 59 8.18 7.60 -2.47
CA THR A 59 8.43 8.96 -2.97
C THR A 59 8.61 10.00 -1.88
N ALA A 60 8.30 9.66 -0.62
CA ALA A 60 8.21 10.60 0.49
C ALA A 60 7.25 11.78 0.25
N SER A 61 6.35 11.66 -0.73
CA SER A 61 5.34 12.68 -1.04
C SER A 61 4.30 12.77 0.08
N VAL A 62 3.89 13.97 0.43
CA VAL A 62 2.83 14.19 1.43
C VAL A 62 1.47 13.81 0.84
N ALA A 63 0.67 13.00 1.56
CA ALA A 63 -0.71 12.71 1.17
C ALA A 63 -1.54 14.02 1.10
N SER A 64 -2.31 14.20 0.02
CA SER A 64 -2.99 15.48 -0.24
C SER A 64 -4.25 15.70 0.60
N GLY A 65 -4.83 14.63 1.17
CA GLY A 65 -6.12 14.68 1.88
C GLY A 65 -6.05 14.12 3.31
N PRO A 66 -7.02 14.50 4.17
CA PRO A 66 -7.08 14.02 5.56
C PRO A 66 -7.41 12.52 5.66
N GLU A 67 -8.01 11.94 4.63
CA GLU A 67 -8.35 10.50 4.57
C GLU A 67 -7.26 9.65 3.90
N GLY A 68 -6.17 10.27 3.41
CA GLY A 68 -5.11 9.59 2.68
C GLY A 68 -4.81 10.19 1.30
N PRO A 69 -4.01 9.50 0.49
CA PRO A 69 -3.62 9.95 -0.84
C PRO A 69 -4.80 9.93 -1.83
N CYS A 70 -4.80 10.86 -2.77
CA CYS A 70 -5.76 10.82 -3.88
C CYS A 70 -5.35 9.74 -4.93
N PRO A 71 -6.25 9.37 -5.86
CA PRO A 71 -5.95 8.34 -6.88
C PRO A 71 -4.70 8.62 -7.72
N ALA A 72 -4.41 9.89 -8.02
CA ALA A 72 -3.20 10.26 -8.76
C ALA A 72 -1.93 10.02 -7.94
N GLN A 73 -1.96 10.27 -6.63
CA GLN A 73 -0.84 10.00 -5.72
C GLN A 73 -0.58 8.49 -5.57
N LEU A 74 -1.63 7.68 -5.44
CA LEU A 74 -1.52 6.21 -5.46
C LEU A 74 -0.88 5.72 -6.77
N GLY A 75 -1.30 6.29 -7.90
CA GLY A 75 -0.70 5.98 -9.20
C GLY A 75 0.78 6.32 -9.29
N ALA A 76 1.16 7.51 -8.85
CA ALA A 76 2.55 7.97 -8.85
C ALA A 76 3.44 7.11 -7.94
N GLU A 77 2.94 6.78 -6.75
CA GLU A 77 3.66 5.95 -5.79
C GLU A 77 3.87 4.53 -6.32
N GLN A 78 2.85 3.91 -6.90
CA GLN A 78 2.97 2.58 -7.50
C GLN A 78 4.03 2.57 -8.62
N GLN A 79 4.05 3.59 -9.48
CA GLN A 79 5.05 3.68 -10.56
C GLN A 79 6.46 3.86 -9.99
N ALA A 80 6.64 4.69 -8.97
CA ALA A 80 7.93 4.87 -8.31
C ALA A 80 8.41 3.60 -7.62
N ALA A 81 7.50 2.85 -6.99
CA ALA A 81 7.78 1.55 -6.38
C ALA A 81 8.18 0.51 -7.44
N GLN A 82 7.50 0.47 -8.59
CA GLN A 82 7.85 -0.39 -9.71
C GLN A 82 9.28 -0.14 -10.22
N VAL A 83 9.66 1.13 -10.39
CA VAL A 83 11.01 1.52 -10.82
C VAL A 83 12.05 1.05 -9.82
N ARG A 84 11.84 1.30 -8.51
CA ARG A 84 12.80 0.89 -7.47
C ARG A 84 12.91 -0.63 -7.35
N HIS A 85 11.80 -1.36 -7.43
CA HIS A 85 11.82 -2.82 -7.32
C HIS A 85 12.65 -3.47 -8.46
N LEU A 86 12.61 -2.90 -9.67
CA LEU A 86 13.33 -3.43 -10.83
C LEU A 86 14.78 -2.93 -10.96
N ASP A 87 15.22 -1.97 -10.14
CA ASP A 87 16.57 -1.43 -10.24
C ASP A 87 17.60 -2.33 -9.55
N LEU A 88 18.26 -3.18 -10.35
CA LEU A 88 19.28 -4.13 -9.88
C LEU A 88 20.53 -3.47 -9.26
N ARG A 89 20.66 -2.13 -9.32
CA ARG A 89 21.72 -1.38 -8.64
C ARG A 89 21.45 -1.18 -7.16
N LEU A 90 20.20 -1.26 -6.72
CA LEU A 90 19.81 -1.12 -5.32
C LEU A 90 20.01 -2.42 -4.55
N ASP A 91 20.14 -2.33 -3.24
CA ASP A 91 20.22 -3.51 -2.37
C ASP A 91 18.95 -4.37 -2.46
N ALA A 92 19.09 -5.68 -2.22
CA ALA A 92 17.96 -6.61 -2.32
C ALA A 92 16.81 -6.21 -1.39
N GLU A 93 17.12 -5.79 -0.17
CA GLU A 93 16.16 -5.35 0.85
C GLU A 93 15.32 -4.15 0.36
N VAL A 94 15.96 -3.15 -0.26
CA VAL A 94 15.29 -1.97 -0.82
C VAL A 94 14.37 -2.37 -1.97
N ARG A 95 14.81 -3.28 -2.85
CA ARG A 95 13.99 -3.77 -3.95
C ARG A 95 12.80 -4.59 -3.45
N GLU A 96 12.98 -5.39 -2.41
CA GLU A 96 11.90 -6.17 -1.81
C GLU A 96 10.88 -5.28 -1.10
N TYR A 97 11.33 -4.29 -0.35
CA TYR A 97 10.46 -3.26 0.23
C TYR A 97 9.62 -2.57 -0.85
N ALA A 98 10.26 -2.11 -1.93
CA ALA A 98 9.58 -1.49 -3.05
C ALA A 98 8.58 -2.44 -3.75
N ARG A 99 8.87 -3.74 -3.84
CA ARG A 99 7.92 -4.76 -4.32
C ARG A 99 6.66 -4.78 -3.48
N GLY A 100 6.82 -4.83 -2.16
CA GLY A 100 5.72 -4.82 -1.20
C GLY A 100 4.79 -3.62 -1.35
N VAL A 101 5.38 -2.41 -1.42
CA VAL A 101 4.64 -1.17 -1.65
C VAL A 101 3.90 -1.23 -2.99
N HIS A 102 4.58 -1.66 -4.05
CA HIS A 102 3.99 -1.79 -5.39
C HIS A 102 2.75 -2.69 -5.37
N ASP A 103 2.86 -3.89 -4.81
CA ASP A 103 1.80 -4.89 -4.83
C ASP A 103 0.59 -4.47 -3.99
N ALA A 104 0.83 -3.88 -2.81
CA ALA A 104 -0.22 -3.34 -1.96
C ALA A 104 -1.00 -2.21 -2.67
N ILE A 105 -0.29 -1.24 -3.26
CA ILE A 105 -0.94 -0.11 -3.96
C ILE A 105 -1.64 -0.57 -5.25
N ALA A 106 -1.08 -1.54 -5.97
CA ALA A 106 -1.72 -2.15 -7.14
C ALA A 106 -3.05 -2.81 -6.76
N TRP A 107 -3.09 -3.55 -5.64
CA TRP A 107 -4.32 -4.17 -5.13
C TRP A 107 -5.36 -3.14 -4.66
N VAL A 108 -4.95 -2.12 -3.89
CA VAL A 108 -5.82 -1.00 -3.46
C VAL A 108 -6.42 -0.27 -4.66
N SER A 109 -5.62 -0.09 -5.72
CA SER A 109 -6.03 0.57 -6.96
C SER A 109 -6.82 -0.34 -7.90
N GLY A 110 -7.04 -1.61 -7.56
CA GLY A 110 -7.78 -2.58 -8.38
C GLY A 110 -7.06 -2.99 -9.66
N ARG A 111 -5.74 -2.77 -9.73
CA ARG A 111 -4.86 -3.21 -10.83
C ARG A 111 -4.34 -4.64 -10.61
N SER A 112 -4.54 -5.18 -9.41
CA SER A 112 -4.34 -6.57 -9.06
C SER A 112 -5.52 -7.07 -8.23
N ASP A 113 -5.93 -8.31 -8.47
CA ASP A 113 -6.85 -9.04 -7.60
C ASP A 113 -6.12 -9.91 -6.58
N VAL A 114 -4.80 -10.11 -6.76
CA VAL A 114 -3.95 -10.82 -5.81
C VAL A 114 -3.53 -9.86 -4.72
N GLN A 115 -3.90 -10.19 -3.48
CA GLN A 115 -3.46 -9.49 -2.28
C GLN A 115 -2.03 -9.96 -1.90
N PRO A 116 -1.13 -9.05 -1.48
CA PRO A 116 0.16 -9.39 -0.88
C PRO A 116 0.05 -10.22 0.40
#